data_AF-A0A1H1P9S0-F1
#
_entry.id   AF-A0A1H1P9S0-F1
#
_cell.length_a   1.000
_cell.length_b   1.000
_cell.length_c   1.000
_cell.angle_alpha   90.00
_cell.angle_beta   90.00
_cell.angle_gamma   90.00
#
_symmetry.space_group_name_H-M   'P 1'
#
loop_
_entity.id
_entity.type
_entity.pdbx_description
1 polymer ?
#
loop_
_entity_poly.entity_id
_entity_poly.type
_entity_poly.pdbx_seq_one_letter_code
_entity_poly.pdbx_strand_id
1 'polypeptide(L)'
;MLRQAAAALVPLALAMTPGGPSVKLAGAPPVAPDVTVAAVTGTTGLTLPVTEYLLSDDDLRLLDEAHTAALGRCFARAGVVPPELPSLVPSVPVTHTERRYGLADPELAAASGYHLSDDDGAKPELELTAEQERVLFGPPQADGTPAADGGCSGEAVAAVGGDLGNPEAAQRVDVRSVTLAMKDPRVRTAFADWSACMADRGHDYTTPWDPPNDPRFTGPAPGADEAAVAVDDVACKAETNVVGVWHAVDAALQTVLIDAEPDVFAGVAAERADRLDRARAVLAARP
;
A
#
# COMPACT_ATOMS: atom_id res chain seq x y z
N MET A 1 -47.70 6.16 28.30
CA MET A 1 -47.83 5.68 26.91
C MET A 1 -46.46 5.75 26.27
N LEU A 2 -45.72 4.63 26.28
CA LEU A 2 -44.43 4.50 25.61
C LEU A 2 -44.63 4.53 24.09
N ARG A 3 -43.84 5.33 23.36
CA ARG A 3 -43.62 5.14 21.93
C ARG A 3 -42.15 4.78 21.74
N GLN A 4 -41.91 3.50 21.47
CA GLN A 4 -40.64 2.96 21.01
C GLN A 4 -40.32 3.56 19.63
N ALA A 5 -39.17 4.20 19.49
CA ALA A 5 -38.58 4.49 18.18
C ALA A 5 -37.77 3.26 17.77
N ALA A 6 -38.21 2.58 16.72
CA ALA A 6 -37.50 1.46 16.15
C ALA A 6 -36.26 1.98 15.39
N ALA A 7 -35.07 1.53 15.80
CA ALA A 7 -33.86 1.67 15.01
C ALA A 7 -33.98 0.75 13.79
N ALA A 8 -34.12 1.33 12.60
CA ALA A 8 -34.08 0.60 11.35
C ALA A 8 -32.61 0.32 10.98
N LEU A 9 -32.16 -0.90 11.25
CA LEU A 9 -30.95 -1.47 10.65
C LEU A 9 -31.21 -1.65 9.15
N VAL A 10 -30.60 -0.80 8.32
CA VAL A 10 -30.59 -0.99 6.87
C VAL A 10 -29.38 -1.87 6.53
N PRO A 11 -29.57 -3.06 5.95
CA PRO A 11 -28.47 -3.91 5.54
C PRO A 11 -27.74 -3.27 4.36
N LEU A 12 -26.42 -3.12 4.49
CA LEU A 12 -25.51 -2.71 3.43
C LEU A 12 -25.51 -3.78 2.33
N ALA A 13 -26.42 -3.67 1.36
CA ALA A 13 -26.40 -4.48 0.17
C ALA A 13 -25.31 -3.92 -0.77
N LEU A 14 -24.11 -4.50 -0.67
CA LEU A 14 -23.05 -4.31 -1.66
C LEU A 14 -23.60 -4.77 -3.01
N ALA A 15 -23.99 -3.82 -3.87
CA ALA A 15 -24.28 -4.10 -5.26
C ALA A 15 -22.96 -4.48 -5.93
N MET A 16 -22.67 -5.79 -5.94
CA MET A 16 -21.62 -6.35 -6.77
C MET A 16 -22.01 -6.12 -8.23
N THR A 17 -21.44 -5.08 -8.83
CA THR A 17 -21.49 -4.92 -10.27
C THR A 17 -20.82 -6.15 -10.90
N PRO A 18 -21.48 -6.82 -11.87
CA PRO A 18 -20.86 -7.94 -12.57
C PRO A 18 -19.62 -7.39 -13.29
N GLY A 19 -18.49 -8.07 -13.04
CA GLY A 19 -17.16 -7.63 -13.40
C GLY A 19 -17.05 -6.97 -14.77
N GLY A 20 -16.36 -5.83 -14.79
CA GLY A 20 -15.76 -5.31 -16.01
C GLY A 20 -14.95 -6.41 -16.70
N PRO A 21 -14.75 -6.32 -18.03
CA PRO A 21 -14.10 -7.37 -18.78
C PRO A 21 -12.73 -7.63 -18.16
N SER A 22 -12.58 -8.80 -17.53
CA SER A 22 -11.26 -9.31 -17.17
C SER A 22 -10.51 -9.44 -18.47
N VAL A 23 -9.57 -8.52 -18.71
CA VAL A 23 -8.59 -8.68 -19.77
C VAL A 23 -7.78 -9.91 -19.38
N LYS A 24 -8.22 -11.08 -19.86
CA LYS A 24 -7.39 -12.27 -19.89
C LYS A 24 -6.18 -11.89 -20.73
N LEU A 25 -5.06 -11.65 -20.06
CA LEU A 25 -3.75 -11.75 -20.70
C LEU A 25 -3.64 -13.17 -21.24
N ALA A 26 -4.00 -13.35 -22.50
CA ALA A 26 -3.83 -14.59 -23.23
C ALA A 26 -2.33 -14.78 -23.44
N GLY A 27 -1.72 -15.66 -22.64
CA GLY A 27 -0.30 -15.97 -22.73
C GLY A 27 0.18 -16.76 -21.52
N ALA A 28 1.30 -17.46 -21.67
CA ALA A 28 2.02 -17.99 -20.51
C ALA A 28 2.42 -16.81 -19.58
N PRO A 29 2.53 -17.02 -18.26
CA PRO A 29 3.03 -15.99 -17.36
C PRO A 29 4.38 -15.47 -17.87
N PRO A 30 4.65 -14.16 -17.79
CA PRO A 30 5.94 -13.63 -18.20
C PRO A 30 7.03 -14.27 -17.34
N VAL A 31 8.15 -14.59 -17.97
CA VAL A 31 9.34 -15.15 -17.32
C VAL A 31 10.35 -14.03 -17.17
N ALA A 32 10.93 -13.90 -15.98
CA ALA A 32 11.97 -12.93 -15.71
C ALA A 32 13.21 -13.25 -16.59
N PRO A 33 13.79 -12.27 -17.29
CA PRO A 33 15.03 -12.49 -18.04
C PRO A 33 16.20 -12.88 -17.14
N ASP A 34 17.33 -13.24 -17.74
CA ASP A 34 18.58 -13.41 -17.01
C ASP A 34 19.00 -12.08 -16.39
N VAL A 35 19.29 -12.11 -15.08
CA VAL A 35 19.68 -10.93 -14.31
C VAL A 35 20.94 -11.20 -13.52
N THR A 36 21.79 -10.18 -13.41
CA THR A 36 22.87 -10.16 -12.43
C THR A 36 22.29 -9.93 -11.05
N VAL A 37 22.50 -10.91 -10.17
CA VAL A 37 22.11 -10.83 -8.77
C VAL A 37 23.28 -10.25 -7.97
N ALA A 38 23.04 -9.13 -7.29
CA ALA A 38 23.97 -8.63 -6.27
C ALA A 38 23.72 -9.35 -4.94
N ALA A 39 24.78 -9.59 -4.17
CA ALA A 39 24.64 -10.00 -2.78
C ALA A 39 24.19 -8.78 -1.97
N VAL A 40 23.07 -8.90 -1.25
CA VAL A 40 22.53 -7.85 -0.38
C VAL A 40 22.17 -8.44 0.98
N THR A 41 22.45 -7.68 2.03
CA THR A 41 22.23 -8.09 3.42
C THR A 41 21.04 -7.39 4.07
N GLY A 42 20.24 -6.69 3.28
CA GLY A 42 19.10 -5.88 3.72
C GLY A 42 18.35 -5.28 2.53
N THR A 43 17.29 -4.52 2.82
CA THR A 43 16.43 -3.90 1.82
C THR A 43 16.75 -2.44 1.53
N THR A 44 17.59 -1.81 2.36
CA THR A 44 17.99 -0.40 2.23
C THR A 44 18.67 -0.10 0.90
N GLY A 45 18.18 0.92 0.19
CA GLY A 45 18.73 1.38 -1.09
C GLY A 45 18.34 0.54 -2.30
N LEU A 46 17.54 -0.53 -2.10
CA LEU A 46 16.95 -1.26 -3.21
C LEU A 46 15.88 -0.39 -3.88
N THR A 47 15.94 -0.32 -5.21
CA THR A 47 14.97 0.41 -6.03
C THR A 47 14.24 -0.54 -6.97
N LEU A 48 13.00 -0.19 -7.31
CA LEU A 48 12.15 -0.98 -8.19
C LEU A 48 11.73 -0.13 -9.39
N PRO A 49 11.69 -0.69 -10.62
CA PRO A 49 11.27 0.06 -11.80
C PRO A 49 9.89 0.73 -11.66
N VAL A 50 8.96 0.09 -10.94
CA VAL A 50 7.61 0.64 -10.73
C VAL A 50 7.60 1.89 -9.84
N THR A 51 8.65 2.11 -9.02
CA THR A 51 8.72 3.23 -8.08
C THR A 51 8.64 4.60 -8.76
N GLU A 52 9.07 4.73 -10.02
CA GLU A 52 8.93 5.97 -10.81
C GLU A 52 7.47 6.37 -11.06
N TYR A 53 6.57 5.38 -11.02
CA TYR A 53 5.15 5.52 -11.34
C TYR A 53 4.26 5.51 -10.09
N LEU A 54 4.85 5.29 -8.91
CA LEU A 54 4.16 5.37 -7.62
C LEU A 54 4.31 6.79 -7.03
N LEU A 55 3.41 7.14 -6.11
CA LEU A 55 3.55 8.32 -5.26
C LEU A 55 4.59 8.01 -4.17
N SER A 56 5.62 8.83 -4.09
CA SER A 56 6.57 8.80 -2.97
C SER A 56 5.94 9.40 -1.70
N ASP A 57 6.56 9.20 -0.53
CA ASP A 57 6.10 9.81 0.72
C ASP A 57 6.00 11.35 0.62
N ASP A 58 6.94 11.98 -0.09
CA ASP A 58 6.92 13.41 -0.34
C ASP A 58 5.77 13.84 -1.27
N ASP A 59 5.45 13.02 -2.27
CA ASP A 59 4.30 13.25 -3.15
C ASP A 59 2.99 13.12 -2.38
N LEU A 60 2.85 12.07 -1.57
CA LEU A 60 1.67 11.82 -0.74
C LEU A 60 1.45 12.97 0.23
N ARG A 61 2.50 13.42 0.92
CA ARG A 61 2.42 14.56 1.84
C ARG A 61 2.02 15.85 1.13
N LEU A 62 2.60 16.13 -0.04
CA LEU A 62 2.23 17.30 -0.84
C LEU A 62 0.76 17.25 -1.27
N LEU A 63 0.29 16.09 -1.72
CA LEU A 63 -1.08 15.88 -2.15
C LEU A 63 -2.08 15.94 -0.98
N ASP A 64 -1.74 15.37 0.18
CA ASP A 64 -2.53 15.39 1.42
C ASP A 64 -2.68 16.82 1.96
N GLU A 65 -1.59 17.58 2.03
CA GLU A 65 -1.60 19.00 2.40
C GLU A 65 -2.50 19.82 1.47
N ALA A 66 -2.36 19.63 0.15
CA ALA A 66 -3.15 20.33 -0.85
C ALA A 66 -4.64 19.94 -0.77
N HIS A 67 -4.94 18.65 -0.65
CA HIS A 67 -6.30 18.14 -0.48
C HIS A 67 -6.96 18.74 0.78
N THR A 68 -6.25 18.73 1.91
CA THR A 68 -6.71 19.33 3.18
C THR A 68 -6.97 20.83 3.04
N ALA A 69 -6.08 21.57 2.36
CA ALA A 69 -6.28 23.00 2.11
C ALA A 69 -7.50 23.28 1.22
N ALA A 70 -7.72 22.48 0.17
CA ALA A 70 -8.89 22.59 -0.70
C ALA A 70 -10.19 22.30 0.06
N LEU A 71 -10.20 21.22 0.85
CA LEU A 71 -11.32 20.84 1.69
C LEU A 71 -11.67 21.95 2.70
N GLY A 72 -10.66 22.49 3.39
CA GLY A 72 -10.83 23.57 4.36
C GLY A 72 -11.44 24.83 3.75
N ARG A 73 -11.04 25.20 2.52
CA ARG A 73 -11.65 26.33 1.80
C ARG A 73 -13.12 26.07 1.43
N CYS A 74 -13.46 24.85 1.05
CA CYS A 74 -14.85 24.49 0.77
C CYS A 74 -15.73 24.56 2.03
N PHE A 75 -15.26 23.99 3.14
CA PHE A 75 -15.96 24.10 4.44
C PHE A 75 -16.11 25.55 4.91
N ALA A 76 -15.07 26.38 4.74
CA ALA A 76 -15.15 27.80 5.06
C ALA A 76 -16.22 28.54 4.26
N ARG A 77 -16.38 28.23 2.96
CA ARG A 77 -17.47 28.79 2.13
C ARG A 77 -18.85 28.31 2.58
N ALA A 78 -18.96 27.09 3.09
CA ALA A 78 -20.19 26.55 3.66
C ALA A 78 -20.50 27.12 5.06
N GLY A 79 -19.54 27.79 5.71
CA GLY A 79 -19.71 28.31 7.08
C GLY A 79 -19.68 27.22 8.15
N VAL A 80 -19.14 26.05 7.85
CA VAL A 80 -19.09 24.88 8.74
C VAL A 80 -17.64 24.58 9.12
N VAL A 81 -17.40 24.21 10.38
CA VAL A 81 -16.06 23.80 10.83
C VAL A 81 -15.73 22.41 10.28
N PRO A 82 -14.61 22.22 9.57
CA PRO A 82 -14.25 20.93 9.01
C PRO A 82 -14.01 19.90 10.13
N PRO A 83 -14.33 18.62 9.91
CA PRO A 83 -13.94 17.55 10.83
C PRO A 83 -12.41 17.37 10.83
N GLU A 84 -11.88 16.82 11.92
CA GLU A 84 -10.50 16.31 11.91
C GLU A 84 -10.47 15.03 11.09
N LEU A 85 -9.83 15.07 9.93
CA LEU A 85 -9.63 13.89 9.09
C LEU A 85 -8.29 13.24 9.44
N PRO A 86 -8.21 11.90 9.46
CA PRO A 86 -6.93 11.22 9.58
C PRO A 86 -6.03 11.58 8.39
N SER A 87 -4.74 11.81 8.64
CA SER A 87 -3.78 11.98 7.55
C SER A 87 -3.69 10.70 6.73
N LEU A 88 -3.58 10.86 5.42
CA LEU A 88 -3.42 9.75 4.50
C LEU A 88 -1.95 9.36 4.30
N VAL A 89 -1.03 10.09 4.92
CA VAL A 89 0.39 9.76 4.98
C VAL A 89 0.61 8.75 6.11
N PRO A 90 1.25 7.59 5.86
CA PRO A 90 1.62 6.65 6.91
C PRO A 90 2.43 7.33 8.01
N SER A 91 2.14 7.01 9.28
CA SER A 91 2.82 7.65 10.41
C SER A 91 4.27 7.19 10.58
N VAL A 92 4.59 6.01 10.04
CA VAL A 92 5.94 5.43 10.02
C VAL A 92 6.37 5.16 8.58
N PRO A 93 7.55 5.65 8.14
CA PRO A 93 8.14 5.26 6.87
C PRO A 93 8.58 3.80 6.94
N VAL A 94 7.72 2.87 6.55
CA VAL A 94 8.13 1.49 6.31
C VAL A 94 8.59 1.40 4.87
N THR A 95 9.83 0.98 4.63
CA THR A 95 10.31 0.88 3.24
C THR A 95 9.42 -0.10 2.48
N HIS A 96 8.96 0.32 1.31
CA HIS A 96 8.14 -0.50 0.42
C HIS A 96 8.76 -1.90 0.17
N THR A 97 10.09 -1.96 0.17
CA THR A 97 10.89 -3.18 0.00
C THR A 97 10.91 -4.12 1.21
N GLU A 98 10.84 -3.61 2.44
CA GLU A 98 10.83 -4.43 3.66
C GLU A 98 9.50 -5.16 3.86
N ARG A 99 8.36 -4.51 3.58
CA ARG A 99 7.06 -5.20 3.51
C ARG A 99 6.99 -6.22 2.37
N ARG A 100 7.83 -6.06 1.35
CA ARG A 100 7.77 -6.82 0.11
C ARG A 100 8.60 -8.10 0.14
N TYR A 101 9.81 -8.05 0.70
CA TYR A 101 10.71 -9.21 0.80
C TYR A 101 10.79 -9.79 2.22
N GLY A 102 10.00 -9.23 3.13
CA GLY A 102 9.99 -9.58 4.54
C GLY A 102 11.10 -8.88 5.32
N LEU A 103 11.06 -9.08 6.64
CA LEU A 103 12.06 -8.60 7.58
C LEU A 103 13.47 -8.99 7.13
N ALA A 104 14.36 -7.99 7.04
CA ALA A 104 15.75 -8.18 6.62
C ALA A 104 16.74 -7.34 7.44
N ASP A 105 16.26 -6.49 8.35
CA ASP A 105 17.09 -5.70 9.24
C ASP A 105 17.33 -6.46 10.56
N PRO A 106 18.59 -6.74 10.93
CA PRO A 106 18.89 -7.51 12.14
C PRO A 106 18.61 -6.74 13.44
N GLU A 107 18.70 -5.41 13.43
CA GLU A 107 18.36 -4.59 14.59
C GLU A 107 16.84 -4.56 14.79
N LEU A 108 16.08 -4.42 13.69
CA LEU A 108 14.62 -4.50 13.76
C LEU A 108 14.14 -5.88 14.19
N ALA A 109 14.77 -6.95 13.69
CA ALA A 109 14.43 -8.31 14.09
C ALA A 109 14.63 -8.55 15.59
N ALA A 110 15.75 -8.06 16.15
CA ALA A 110 16.02 -8.18 17.57
C ALA A 110 15.08 -7.32 18.43
N ALA A 111 14.66 -6.16 17.93
CA ALA A 111 13.84 -5.21 18.69
C ALA A 111 12.34 -5.51 18.61
N SER A 112 11.87 -5.93 17.44
CA SER A 112 10.45 -5.98 17.08
C SER A 112 9.96 -7.36 16.65
N GLY A 113 10.84 -8.36 16.53
CA GLY A 113 10.43 -9.66 15.98
C GLY A 113 9.84 -9.48 14.57
N TYR A 114 8.65 -10.03 14.35
CA TYR A 114 7.89 -9.85 13.10
C TYR A 114 6.83 -8.74 13.18
N HIS A 115 6.73 -8.03 14.31
CA HIS A 115 5.85 -6.88 14.42
C HIS A 115 6.35 -5.74 13.52
N LEU A 116 5.47 -5.32 12.60
CA LEU A 116 5.60 -4.01 11.98
C LEU A 116 5.34 -2.97 13.07
N SER A 117 6.15 -1.91 13.11
CA SER A 117 5.99 -0.79 14.05
C SER A 117 4.52 -0.36 14.12
N ASP A 118 4.00 -0.21 15.35
CA ASP A 118 2.59 0.01 15.68
C ASP A 118 1.88 1.01 14.75
N ASP A 119 1.30 0.54 13.64
CA ASP A 119 0.33 1.31 12.85
C ASP A 119 -0.86 0.44 12.40
N ASP A 120 -1.06 -0.69 13.09
CA ASP A 120 -2.33 -1.42 13.12
C ASP A 120 -3.24 -0.87 14.23
N GLY A 121 -2.93 0.34 14.72
CA GLY A 121 -3.75 1.08 15.68
C GLY A 121 -5.19 1.16 15.18
N ALA A 122 -6.14 1.06 16.12
CA ALA A 122 -7.56 1.20 15.82
C ALA A 122 -7.77 2.43 14.92
N LYS A 123 -8.27 2.21 13.69
CA LYS A 123 -8.65 3.30 12.79
C LYS A 123 -9.61 4.18 13.58
N PRO A 124 -9.28 5.46 13.86
CA PRO A 124 -10.20 6.32 14.58
C PRO A 124 -11.50 6.37 13.78
N GLU A 125 -12.62 6.01 14.43
CA GLU A 125 -13.93 6.11 13.80
C GLU A 125 -14.23 7.60 13.62
N LEU A 126 -14.42 8.01 12.37
CA LEU A 126 -14.67 9.41 12.03
C LEU A 126 -16.11 9.76 12.37
N GLU A 127 -16.32 10.37 13.53
CA GLU A 127 -17.62 10.84 13.96
C GLU A 127 -17.96 12.18 13.29
N LEU A 128 -18.89 12.16 12.33
CA LEU A 128 -19.37 13.34 11.63
C LEU A 128 -20.73 13.79 12.17
N THR A 129 -20.92 15.09 12.37
CA THR A 129 -22.27 15.65 12.52
C THR A 129 -23.03 15.56 11.19
N ALA A 130 -24.36 15.50 11.25
CA ALA A 130 -25.19 15.51 10.03
C ALA A 130 -24.96 16.75 9.14
N GLU A 131 -24.50 17.86 9.71
CA GLU A 131 -24.13 19.05 8.95
C GLU A 131 -22.78 18.88 8.23
N GLN A 132 -21.77 18.35 8.92
CA GLN A 132 -20.48 18.01 8.30
C GLN A 132 -20.65 16.96 7.22
N GLU A 133 -21.46 15.92 7.43
CA GLU A 133 -21.73 14.88 6.45
C GLU A 133 -22.33 15.46 5.16
N ARG A 134 -23.33 16.35 5.29
CA ARG A 134 -23.94 17.04 4.13
C ARG A 134 -22.97 17.94 3.39
N VAL A 135 -22.08 18.65 4.08
CA VAL A 135 -21.09 19.53 3.44
C VAL A 135 -19.98 18.69 2.78
N LEU A 136 -19.55 17.63 3.46
CA LEU A 136 -18.46 16.77 3.01
C LEU A 136 -18.84 16.00 1.74
N PHE A 137 -20.00 15.35 1.72
CA PHE A 137 -20.41 14.46 0.63
C PHE A 137 -21.47 15.05 -0.29
N GLY A 138 -22.01 16.23 0.05
CA GLY A 138 -23.15 16.83 -0.63
C GLY A 138 -24.48 16.17 -0.25
N PRO A 139 -25.62 16.75 -0.67
CA PRO A 139 -26.93 16.14 -0.48
C PRO A 139 -27.07 14.89 -1.38
N PRO A 140 -27.54 13.74 -0.84
CA PRO A 140 -27.77 12.55 -1.66
C PRO A 140 -28.81 12.82 -2.74
N GLN A 141 -28.68 12.12 -3.86
CA GLN A 141 -29.66 12.17 -4.94
C GLN A 141 -30.98 11.51 -4.52
N ALA A 142 -32.05 11.75 -5.27
CA ALA A 142 -33.40 11.26 -4.94
C ALA A 142 -33.51 9.72 -4.88
N ASP A 143 -32.58 9.01 -5.54
CA ASP A 143 -32.46 7.55 -5.54
C ASP A 143 -31.53 7.00 -4.44
N GLY A 144 -30.98 7.88 -3.59
CA GLY A 144 -30.06 7.54 -2.51
C GLY A 144 -28.59 7.40 -2.94
N THR A 145 -28.25 7.72 -4.20
CA THR A 145 -26.85 7.73 -4.64
C THR A 145 -26.09 8.98 -4.16
N PRO A 146 -24.74 8.95 -4.09
CA PRO A 146 -23.94 10.10 -3.68
C PRO A 146 -24.21 11.35 -4.52
N ALA A 147 -23.96 12.54 -3.95
CA ALA A 147 -24.13 13.80 -4.68
C ALA A 147 -23.29 13.81 -5.97
N ALA A 148 -23.84 14.36 -7.05
CA ALA A 148 -23.17 14.37 -8.36
C ALA A 148 -21.87 15.19 -8.36
N ASP A 149 -21.74 16.19 -7.48
CA ASP A 149 -20.53 16.98 -7.28
C ASP A 149 -19.61 16.42 -6.18
N GLY A 150 -20.06 15.40 -5.43
CA GLY A 150 -19.33 14.79 -4.32
C GLY A 150 -19.12 15.72 -3.10
N GLY A 151 -19.80 16.86 -3.02
CA GLY A 151 -19.60 17.85 -1.97
C GLY A 151 -18.16 18.38 -1.87
N CYS A 152 -17.76 18.82 -0.67
CA CYS A 152 -16.40 19.31 -0.45
C CYS A 152 -15.32 18.24 -0.66
N SER A 153 -15.64 16.95 -0.46
CA SER A 153 -14.74 15.84 -0.76
C SER A 153 -14.46 15.75 -2.28
N GLY A 154 -15.51 15.78 -3.09
CA GLY A 154 -15.38 15.79 -4.56
C GLY A 154 -14.60 16.99 -5.08
N GLU A 155 -14.83 18.18 -4.50
CA GLU A 155 -14.04 19.38 -4.84
C GLU A 155 -12.55 19.21 -4.49
N ALA A 156 -12.23 18.69 -3.31
CA ALA A 156 -10.85 18.49 -2.87
C ALA A 156 -10.10 17.46 -3.73
N VAL A 157 -10.76 16.34 -4.07
CA VAL A 157 -10.24 15.32 -5.00
C VAL A 157 -9.99 15.94 -6.39
N ALA A 158 -10.95 16.70 -6.93
CA ALA A 158 -10.79 17.36 -8.22
C ALA A 158 -9.66 18.40 -8.21
N ALA A 159 -9.48 19.10 -7.09
CA ALA A 159 -8.45 20.12 -6.93
C ALA A 159 -7.02 19.55 -7.04
N VAL A 160 -6.80 18.32 -6.57
CA VAL A 160 -5.50 17.63 -6.65
C VAL A 160 -5.38 16.67 -7.84
N GLY A 161 -6.40 16.62 -8.70
CA GLY A 161 -6.38 15.84 -9.95
C GLY A 161 -6.68 14.34 -9.78
N GLY A 162 -7.32 13.92 -8.69
CA GLY A 162 -7.72 12.53 -8.46
C GLY A 162 -7.50 12.06 -7.02
N ASP A 163 -7.90 10.82 -6.75
CA ASP A 163 -7.78 10.21 -5.42
C ASP A 163 -6.33 10.09 -4.98
N LEU A 164 -6.08 10.18 -3.67
CA LEU A 164 -4.74 10.15 -3.07
C LEU A 164 -4.05 8.76 -3.12
N GLY A 165 -4.62 7.82 -3.87
CA GLY A 165 -4.05 6.50 -4.12
C GLY A 165 -3.00 6.48 -5.24
N ASN A 166 -2.21 5.40 -5.22
CA ASN A 166 -1.31 5.06 -6.31
C ASN A 166 -2.10 4.74 -7.59
N PRO A 167 -1.58 5.08 -8.77
CA PRO A 167 -2.19 4.69 -10.05
C PRO A 167 -2.38 3.18 -10.16
N GLU A 168 -3.57 2.74 -10.60
CA GLU A 168 -3.95 1.32 -10.64
C GLU A 168 -2.95 0.47 -11.44
N ALA A 169 -2.47 0.98 -12.58
CA ALA A 169 -1.49 0.27 -13.40
C ALA A 169 -0.15 0.06 -12.68
N ALA A 170 0.34 1.08 -11.97
CA ALA A 170 1.55 0.97 -11.15
C ALA A 170 1.34 -0.02 -10.00
N GLN A 171 0.21 0.09 -9.26
CA GLN A 171 -0.12 -0.84 -8.18
C GLN A 171 -0.27 -2.28 -8.67
N ARG A 172 -0.84 -2.49 -9.86
CA ARG A 172 -0.96 -3.81 -10.48
C ARG A 172 0.40 -4.43 -10.76
N VAL A 173 1.33 -3.67 -11.36
CA VAL A 173 2.70 -4.15 -11.58
C VAL A 173 3.36 -4.46 -10.25
N ASP A 174 3.21 -3.54 -9.30
CA ASP A 174 3.79 -3.65 -7.97
C ASP A 174 3.39 -4.95 -7.26
N VAL A 175 2.10 -5.28 -7.20
CA VAL A 175 1.65 -6.51 -6.53
C VAL A 175 1.93 -7.77 -7.36
N ARG A 176 1.77 -7.68 -8.68
CA ARG A 176 1.86 -8.85 -9.56
C ARG A 176 3.29 -9.36 -9.70
N SER A 177 4.27 -8.46 -9.80
CA SER A 177 5.65 -8.84 -10.10
C SER A 177 6.30 -9.64 -8.95
N VAL A 178 6.09 -9.23 -7.70
CA VAL A 178 6.60 -9.97 -6.52
C VAL A 178 5.99 -11.37 -6.42
N THR A 179 4.69 -11.49 -6.68
CA THR A 179 3.95 -12.76 -6.67
C THR A 179 4.45 -13.70 -7.78
N LEU A 180 4.81 -13.16 -8.93
CA LEU A 180 5.43 -13.92 -10.03
C LEU A 180 6.86 -14.31 -9.69
N ALA A 181 7.64 -13.41 -9.08
CA ALA A 181 9.02 -13.66 -8.70
C ALA A 181 9.14 -14.82 -7.70
N MET A 182 8.21 -14.95 -6.74
CA MET A 182 8.16 -16.11 -5.82
C MET A 182 8.00 -17.48 -6.51
N LYS A 183 7.54 -17.49 -7.77
CA LYS A 183 7.37 -18.72 -8.56
C LYS A 183 8.58 -19.00 -9.47
N ASP A 184 9.49 -18.03 -9.61
CA ASP A 184 10.70 -18.18 -10.41
C ASP A 184 11.61 -19.26 -9.79
N PRO A 185 12.17 -20.18 -10.61
CA PRO A 185 13.05 -21.23 -10.11
C PRO A 185 14.23 -20.71 -9.29
N ARG A 186 14.82 -19.55 -9.64
CA ARG A 186 15.96 -18.96 -8.91
C ARG A 186 15.57 -18.56 -7.49
N VAL A 187 14.40 -17.92 -7.35
CA VAL A 187 13.86 -17.51 -6.03
C VAL A 187 13.49 -18.74 -5.21
N ARG A 188 12.89 -19.77 -5.83
CA ARG A 188 12.59 -21.03 -5.16
C ARG A 188 13.84 -21.76 -4.66
N THR A 189 14.94 -21.72 -5.41
CA THR A 189 16.23 -22.24 -4.95
C THR A 189 16.73 -21.46 -3.73
N ALA A 190 16.72 -20.12 -3.78
CA ALA A 190 17.13 -19.31 -2.63
C ALA A 190 16.25 -19.57 -1.39
N PHE A 191 14.94 -19.78 -1.57
CA PHE A 191 14.04 -20.16 -0.47
C PHE A 191 14.36 -21.54 0.09
N ALA A 192 14.73 -22.51 -0.75
CA ALA A 192 15.14 -23.84 -0.29
C ALA A 192 16.46 -23.78 0.50
N ASP A 193 17.43 -22.99 0.04
CA ASP A 193 18.69 -22.78 0.75
C ASP A 193 18.46 -22.09 2.10
N TRP A 194 17.57 -21.07 2.13
CA TRP A 194 17.15 -20.41 3.37
C TRP A 194 16.44 -21.39 4.33
N SER A 195 15.56 -22.25 3.82
CA SER A 195 14.84 -23.24 4.62
C SER A 195 15.81 -24.23 5.27
N ALA A 196 16.83 -24.68 4.54
CA ALA A 196 17.90 -25.52 5.09
C ALA A 196 18.69 -24.79 6.19
N CYS A 197 19.02 -23.52 5.97
CA CYS A 197 19.69 -22.67 6.96
C CYS A 197 18.87 -22.51 8.27
N MET A 198 17.56 -22.35 8.15
CA MET A 198 16.63 -22.27 9.29
C MET A 198 16.52 -23.61 10.01
N ALA A 199 16.47 -24.72 9.27
CA ALA A 199 16.44 -26.08 9.84
C ALA A 199 17.70 -26.39 10.65
N ASP A 200 18.88 -25.98 10.17
CA ASP A 200 20.15 -26.10 10.90
C ASP A 200 20.16 -25.28 12.21
N ARG A 201 19.35 -24.22 12.29
CA ARG A 201 19.12 -23.40 13.49
C ARG A 201 17.95 -23.89 14.35
N GLY A 202 17.31 -25.00 13.96
CA GLY A 202 16.25 -25.65 14.73
C GLY A 202 14.82 -25.19 14.39
N HIS A 203 14.64 -24.48 13.28
CA HIS A 203 13.34 -23.97 12.83
C HIS A 203 12.84 -24.72 11.59
N ASP A 204 11.59 -25.17 11.60
CA ASP A 204 10.97 -25.88 10.47
C ASP A 204 10.06 -24.92 9.70
N TYR A 205 10.62 -24.24 8.70
CA TYR A 205 9.90 -23.35 7.80
C TYR A 205 10.24 -23.65 6.34
N THR A 206 9.22 -23.63 5.48
CA THR A 206 9.35 -23.93 4.05
C THR A 206 9.69 -22.68 3.25
N THR A 207 9.14 -21.53 3.63
CA THR A 207 9.36 -20.26 2.92
C THR A 207 9.62 -19.11 3.88
N PRO A 208 10.34 -18.05 3.44
CA PRO A 208 10.55 -16.84 4.23
C PRO A 208 9.28 -16.09 4.66
N TRP A 209 8.10 -16.50 4.17
CA TRP A 209 6.80 -15.99 4.62
C TRP A 209 6.21 -16.78 5.78
N ASP A 210 6.68 -17.99 6.05
CA ASP A 210 6.09 -18.83 7.08
C ASP A 210 6.33 -18.26 8.49
N PRO A 211 7.54 -17.75 8.86
CA PRO A 211 7.76 -17.23 10.20
C PRO A 211 6.88 -16.03 10.56
N PRO A 212 6.74 -14.96 9.72
CA PRO A 212 5.81 -13.87 10.02
C PRO A 212 4.33 -14.30 10.12
N ASN A 213 3.97 -15.45 9.56
CA ASN A 213 2.61 -16.01 9.61
C ASN A 213 2.48 -17.12 10.66
N ASP A 214 3.48 -17.32 11.51
CA ASP A 214 3.42 -18.34 12.56
C ASP A 214 2.39 -17.93 13.63
N PRO A 215 1.38 -18.77 13.93
CA PRO A 215 0.37 -18.47 14.95
C PRO A 215 0.95 -18.25 16.37
N ARG A 216 2.21 -18.63 16.62
CA ARG A 216 2.92 -18.36 17.88
C ARG A 216 3.27 -16.88 18.06
N PHE A 217 3.35 -16.11 16.98
CA PHE A 217 3.83 -14.72 16.96
C PHE A 217 2.70 -13.69 16.77
N THR A 218 1.49 -14.01 17.22
CA THR A 218 0.31 -13.12 17.10
C THR A 218 0.02 -12.32 18.36
N GLY A 219 0.99 -12.18 19.27
CA GLY A 219 0.84 -11.39 20.48
C GLY A 219 0.65 -9.89 20.15
N PRO A 220 0.31 -9.04 21.13
CA PRO A 220 0.30 -7.59 20.92
C PRO A 220 1.72 -6.96 20.96
N ALA A 221 2.74 -7.73 21.32
CA ALA A 221 4.13 -7.31 21.40
C ALA A 221 5.06 -8.52 21.19
N PRO A 222 6.28 -8.32 20.68
CA PRO A 222 7.19 -9.41 20.35
C PRO A 222 7.61 -10.21 21.59
N GLY A 223 7.46 -11.52 21.50
CA GLY A 223 8.00 -12.44 22.50
C GLY A 223 9.50 -12.68 22.33
N ALA A 224 10.17 -13.19 23.38
CA ALA A 224 11.59 -13.56 23.28
C ALA A 224 11.85 -14.69 22.26
N ASP A 225 10.93 -15.63 22.13
CA ASP A 225 10.98 -16.70 21.11
C ASP A 225 10.88 -16.12 19.70
N GLU A 226 9.91 -15.23 19.48
CA GLU A 226 9.71 -14.52 18.21
C GLU A 226 10.94 -13.74 17.78
N ALA A 227 11.51 -12.93 18.68
CA ALA A 227 12.72 -12.17 18.38
C ALA A 227 13.90 -13.08 18.03
N ALA A 228 14.05 -14.23 18.71
CA ALA A 228 15.09 -15.20 18.37
C ALA A 228 14.89 -15.80 16.97
N VAL A 229 13.66 -16.20 16.63
CA VAL A 229 13.34 -16.71 15.28
C VAL A 229 13.56 -15.63 14.21
N ALA A 230 13.16 -14.38 14.47
CA ALA A 230 13.35 -13.26 13.56
C ALA A 230 14.84 -12.97 13.29
N VAL A 231 15.68 -13.04 14.32
CA VAL A 231 17.14 -12.89 14.18
C VAL A 231 17.74 -14.01 13.32
N ASP A 232 17.34 -15.25 13.55
CA ASP A 232 17.79 -16.40 12.76
C ASP A 232 17.31 -16.30 11.30
N ASP A 233 16.06 -15.87 11.07
CA ASP A 233 15.50 -15.61 9.74
C ASP A 233 16.32 -14.58 8.97
N VAL A 234 16.58 -13.41 9.56
CA VAL A 234 17.39 -12.36 8.92
C VAL A 234 18.81 -12.85 8.63
N ALA A 235 19.43 -13.56 9.57
CA ALA A 235 20.77 -14.14 9.36
C ALA A 235 20.77 -15.14 8.19
N CYS A 236 19.77 -16.01 8.12
CA CYS A 236 19.63 -16.97 7.03
C CYS A 236 19.34 -16.31 5.69
N LYS A 237 18.51 -15.25 5.66
CA LYS A 237 18.26 -14.46 4.44
C LYS A 237 19.53 -13.81 3.91
N ALA A 238 20.38 -13.30 4.80
CA ALA A 238 21.66 -12.71 4.44
C ALA A 238 22.66 -13.77 3.92
N GLU A 239 22.76 -14.92 4.59
CA GLU A 239 23.66 -16.02 4.21
C GLU A 239 23.32 -16.62 2.84
N THR A 240 22.02 -16.71 2.53
CA THR A 240 21.50 -17.35 1.31
C THR A 240 21.08 -16.35 0.24
N ASN A 241 21.29 -15.05 0.49
CA ASN A 241 20.97 -13.93 -0.40
C ASN A 241 19.52 -13.94 -0.94
N VAL A 242 18.56 -14.33 -0.09
CA VAL A 242 17.12 -14.39 -0.47
C VAL A 242 16.65 -13.05 -1.02
N VAL A 243 16.93 -11.96 -0.31
CA VAL A 243 16.48 -10.61 -0.68
C VAL A 243 17.07 -10.20 -2.02
N GLY A 244 18.36 -10.47 -2.27
CA GLY A 244 19.03 -10.09 -3.51
C GLY A 244 18.51 -10.85 -4.72
N VAL A 245 18.33 -12.18 -4.59
CA VAL A 245 17.80 -13.01 -5.68
C VAL A 245 16.37 -12.60 -6.00
N TRP A 246 15.52 -12.45 -4.98
CA TRP A 246 14.12 -12.11 -5.18
C TRP A 246 13.94 -10.70 -5.75
N HIS A 247 14.66 -9.71 -5.22
CA HIS A 247 14.66 -8.34 -5.74
C HIS A 247 15.06 -8.28 -7.21
N ALA A 248 16.15 -8.96 -7.60
CA ALA A 248 16.62 -8.94 -8.97
C ALA A 248 15.59 -9.52 -9.94
N VAL A 249 14.97 -10.65 -9.59
CA VAL A 249 13.93 -11.30 -10.40
C VAL A 249 12.67 -10.43 -10.48
N ASP A 250 12.26 -9.84 -9.36
CA ASP A 250 11.11 -8.94 -9.29
C ASP A 250 11.30 -7.70 -10.16
N ALA A 251 12.42 -6.98 -10.02
CA ALA A 251 12.75 -5.83 -10.84
C ALA A 251 12.75 -6.16 -12.34
N ALA A 252 13.27 -7.34 -12.71
CA ALA A 252 13.23 -7.82 -14.09
C ALA A 252 11.80 -8.00 -14.61
N LEU A 253 10.93 -8.60 -13.80
CA LEU A 253 9.51 -8.79 -14.13
C LEU A 253 8.78 -7.47 -14.22
N GLN A 254 9.06 -6.51 -13.32
CA GLN A 254 8.47 -5.18 -13.41
C GLN A 254 8.82 -4.51 -14.73
N THR A 255 10.08 -4.57 -15.15
CA THR A 255 10.53 -4.04 -16.45
C THR A 255 9.72 -4.67 -17.60
N VAL A 256 9.60 -6.01 -17.63
CA VAL A 256 8.81 -6.71 -18.65
C VAL A 256 7.33 -6.29 -18.63
N LEU A 257 6.74 -6.11 -17.45
CA LEU A 257 5.33 -5.73 -17.31
C LEU A 257 5.08 -4.27 -17.73
N ILE A 258 6.02 -3.37 -17.43
CA ILE A 258 5.97 -1.96 -17.80
C ILE A 258 6.15 -1.80 -19.31
N ASP A 259 7.17 -2.45 -19.88
CA ASP A 259 7.50 -2.39 -21.32
C ASP A 259 6.40 -3.00 -22.20
N ALA A 260 5.53 -3.83 -21.63
CA ALA A 260 4.37 -4.40 -22.32
C ALA A 260 3.21 -3.40 -22.48
N GLU A 261 3.18 -2.31 -21.69
CA GLU A 261 2.11 -1.31 -21.68
C GLU A 261 2.67 0.14 -21.74
N PRO A 262 3.53 0.50 -22.72
CA PRO A 262 4.28 1.75 -22.69
C PRO A 262 3.39 2.99 -22.70
N ASP A 263 2.29 2.98 -23.46
CA ASP A 263 1.34 4.10 -23.50
C ASP A 263 0.60 4.29 -22.17
N VAL A 264 0.31 3.19 -21.46
CA VAL A 264 -0.32 3.23 -20.14
C VAL A 264 0.62 3.88 -19.14
N PHE A 265 1.88 3.46 -19.11
CA PHE A 265 2.88 3.99 -18.18
C PHE A 265 3.30 5.43 -18.50
N ALA A 266 3.33 5.82 -19.77
CA ALA A 266 3.47 7.23 -20.15
C ALA A 266 2.28 8.08 -19.62
N GLY A 267 1.06 7.55 -19.68
CA GLY A 267 -0.13 8.16 -19.09
C GLY A 267 -0.02 8.29 -17.56
N VAL A 268 0.42 7.25 -16.87
CA VAL A 268 0.62 7.27 -15.41
C VAL A 268 1.64 8.32 -14.99
N ALA A 269 2.77 8.42 -15.69
CA ALA A 269 3.78 9.43 -15.40
C ALA A 269 3.24 10.86 -15.62
N ALA A 270 2.48 11.08 -16.69
CA ALA A 270 1.86 12.38 -16.98
C ALA A 270 0.79 12.75 -15.93
N GLU A 271 -0.04 11.79 -15.51
CA GLU A 271 -1.03 12.00 -14.45
C GLU A 271 -0.36 12.37 -13.13
N ARG A 272 0.67 11.62 -12.72
CA ARG A 272 1.44 11.94 -11.51
C ARG A 272 1.99 13.37 -11.58
N ALA A 273 2.60 13.77 -12.69
CA ALA A 273 3.13 15.12 -12.85
C ALA A 273 2.05 16.21 -12.74
N ASP A 274 0.91 16.04 -13.43
CA ASP A 274 -0.22 16.98 -13.38
C ASP A 274 -0.78 17.13 -11.96
N ARG A 275 -0.95 16.02 -11.25
CA ARG A 275 -1.43 16.01 -9.86
C ARG A 275 -0.49 16.79 -8.93
N LEU A 276 0.82 16.62 -9.05
CA LEU A 276 1.80 17.36 -8.25
C LEU A 276 1.80 18.85 -8.56
N ASP A 277 1.65 19.23 -9.82
CA ASP A 277 1.55 20.64 -10.22
C ASP A 277 0.26 21.29 -9.71
N ARG A 278 -0.87 20.57 -9.77
CA ARG A 278 -2.13 21.00 -9.15
C ARG A 278 -2.00 21.18 -7.65
N ALA A 279 -1.40 20.24 -6.94
CA ALA A 279 -1.19 20.31 -5.49
C ALA A 279 -0.39 21.57 -5.11
N ARG A 280 0.70 21.85 -5.83
CA ARG A 280 1.48 23.09 -5.63
C ARG A 280 0.66 24.35 -5.89
N ALA A 281 -0.17 24.35 -6.94
CA ALA A 281 -1.04 25.48 -7.26
C ALA A 281 -2.11 25.72 -6.17
N VAL A 282 -2.70 24.65 -5.64
CA VAL A 282 -3.68 24.66 -4.55
C VAL A 282 -3.11 25.25 -3.27
N LEU A 283 -1.83 24.96 -2.96
CA LEU A 283 -1.13 25.49 -1.79
C LEU A 283 -0.62 26.93 -2.00
N ALA A 284 -0.30 27.31 -3.24
CA ALA A 284 0.11 28.68 -3.57
C ALA A 284 -1.07 29.68 -3.61
N ALA A 285 -2.28 29.18 -3.85
CA ALA A 285 -3.50 29.99 -3.82
C ALA A 285 -3.78 30.51 -2.41
N ARG A 286 -3.71 31.83 -2.23
CA ARG A 286 -4.08 32.49 -0.97
C ARG A 286 -5.58 32.26 -0.66
N PRO A 287 -5.95 32.13 0.62
CA PRO A 287 -7.35 32.02 1.03
C PRO A 287 -8.17 33.25 0.64
#